data_AF-G0EJG3-F1
#
_entry.id   AF-G0EJG3-F1
#
_cell.length_a   1.000
_cell.length_b   1.000
_cell.length_c   1.000
_cell.angle_alpha   90.00
_cell.angle_beta   90.00
_cell.angle_gamma   90.00
#
_symmetry.space_group_name_H-M   'P 1'
#
loop_
_entity.id
_entity.type
_entity.pdbx_description
1 polymer ?
#
loop_
_entity_poly.entity_id
_entity_poly.type
_entity_poly.pdbx_seq_one_letter_code
_entity_poly.pdbx_strand_id
1 'polypeptide(L)'
;MLSISCSNKDKTGSSDGSATTTKGIEQYNGNTYVSSKIQINNQLGYVWISVKDSKVAIKPNEDNNTSPIFDTGNYFSVTGSGTDYNFSIPDSKQNPDSIVGTLTFSDDASYVTLNITKNGDDPTGETLNKHFVCNIKK
;
A
#
# COMPACT_ATOMS: atom_id res chain seq x y z
N MET A 1 31.56 -8.57 -39.49
CA MET A 1 30.43 -8.05 -38.68
C MET A 1 29.87 -9.22 -37.89
N LEU A 2 30.08 -9.27 -36.57
CA LEU A 2 29.46 -10.28 -35.71
C LEU A 2 28.04 -9.83 -35.38
N SER A 3 27.05 -10.54 -35.90
CA SER A 3 25.64 -10.36 -35.53
C SER A 3 25.39 -10.99 -34.17
N ILE A 4 25.15 -10.15 -33.16
CA ILE A 4 24.61 -10.58 -31.86
C ILE A 4 23.10 -10.69 -32.05
N SER A 5 22.57 -11.91 -32.04
CA SER A 5 21.13 -12.17 -31.94
C SER A 5 20.82 -12.58 -30.50
N CYS A 6 20.16 -11.70 -29.75
CA CYS A 6 19.64 -12.03 -28.43
C CYS A 6 18.41 -12.92 -28.61
N SER A 7 18.59 -14.24 -28.54
CA SER A 7 17.50 -15.17 -28.32
C SER A 7 17.01 -15.02 -26.87
N ASN A 8 15.99 -14.21 -26.64
CA ASN A 8 15.27 -14.25 -25.38
C ASN A 8 14.48 -15.56 -25.35
N LYS A 9 14.97 -16.47 -24.51
CA LYS A 9 14.49 -17.83 -24.31
C LYS A 9 13.06 -17.80 -23.79
N ASP A 10 12.12 -18.25 -24.62
CA ASP A 10 10.87 -18.82 -24.15
C ASP A 10 11.17 -19.85 -23.06
N LYS A 11 10.58 -19.66 -21.89
CA LYS A 11 10.48 -20.70 -20.86
C LYS A 11 9.02 -20.87 -20.46
N THR A 12 8.22 -21.37 -21.40
CA THR A 12 7.08 -22.22 -21.06
C THR A 12 7.62 -23.55 -20.57
N GLY A 13 7.61 -23.77 -19.26
CA GLY A 13 7.94 -25.05 -18.64
C GLY A 13 6.87 -25.41 -17.62
N SER A 14 5.92 -26.25 -18.01
CA SER A 14 5.08 -27.00 -17.08
C SER A 14 5.81 -28.28 -16.69
N SER A 15 5.99 -28.54 -15.39
CA SER A 15 5.77 -29.82 -14.69
C SER A 15 6.26 -29.75 -13.25
N ASP A 16 5.32 -29.95 -12.33
CA ASP A 16 5.45 -30.36 -10.93
C ASP A 16 5.99 -29.37 -9.86
N GLY A 17 5.09 -28.98 -8.94
CA GLY A 17 5.42 -28.32 -7.67
C GLY A 17 5.19 -26.80 -7.57
N SER A 18 3.92 -26.37 -7.49
CA SER A 18 3.49 -25.03 -7.02
C SER A 18 4.10 -23.83 -7.74
N ALA A 19 3.73 -23.62 -9.00
CA ALA A 19 3.77 -22.29 -9.61
C ALA A 19 2.64 -21.42 -9.01
N THR A 20 2.74 -21.07 -7.73
CA THR A 20 2.00 -19.93 -7.18
C THR A 20 2.55 -18.70 -7.87
N THR A 21 1.89 -18.28 -8.95
CA THR A 21 1.96 -16.88 -9.38
C THR A 21 1.49 -16.07 -8.18
N THR A 22 2.41 -15.58 -7.36
CA THR A 22 2.05 -14.74 -6.21
C THR A 22 1.33 -13.53 -6.77
N LYS A 23 0.02 -13.43 -6.50
CA LYS A 23 -0.82 -12.34 -7.00
C LYS A 23 -0.23 -11.00 -6.54
N GLY A 24 -0.28 -10.00 -7.41
CA GLY A 24 0.12 -8.65 -7.07
C GLY A 24 -0.97 -7.91 -6.30
N ILE A 25 -0.78 -6.61 -6.10
CA ILE A 25 -1.70 -5.77 -5.33
C ILE A 25 -3.11 -5.71 -5.98
N GLU A 26 -3.23 -6.04 -7.27
CA GLU A 26 -4.50 -6.07 -8.00
C GLU A 26 -5.55 -6.99 -7.38
N GLN A 27 -5.14 -7.99 -6.59
CA GLN A 27 -6.08 -8.89 -5.90
C GLN A 27 -6.92 -8.16 -4.84
N TYR A 28 -6.51 -6.98 -4.39
CA TYR A 28 -7.23 -6.16 -3.43
C TYR A 28 -7.98 -4.98 -4.07
N ASN A 29 -8.00 -4.86 -5.40
CA ASN A 29 -8.68 -3.77 -6.11
C ASN A 29 -10.16 -3.67 -5.71
N GLY A 30 -10.62 -2.45 -5.43
CA GLY A 30 -11.99 -2.15 -4.99
C GLY A 30 -12.16 -2.16 -3.47
N ASN A 31 -11.19 -2.68 -2.71
CA ASN A 31 -11.27 -2.67 -1.26
C ASN A 31 -10.91 -1.30 -0.68
N THR A 32 -11.66 -0.91 0.35
CA THR A 32 -11.36 0.22 1.21
C THR A 32 -11.25 -0.27 2.65
N TYR A 33 -10.31 0.25 3.41
CA TYR A 33 -10.03 -0.13 4.79
C TYR A 33 -9.98 1.11 5.67
N VAL A 34 -10.34 0.96 6.95
CA VAL A 34 -10.29 2.04 7.94
C VAL A 34 -9.75 1.55 9.28
N SER A 35 -8.87 2.34 9.91
CA SER A 35 -8.33 2.04 11.24
C SER A 35 -9.36 2.25 12.35
N SER A 36 -9.01 1.83 13.58
CA SER A 36 -9.58 2.44 14.79
C SER A 36 -9.13 3.90 14.92
N LYS A 37 -9.74 4.65 15.84
CA LYS A 37 -9.34 6.04 16.10
C LYS A 37 -7.89 6.08 16.63
N ILE A 38 -7.05 6.92 16.06
CA ILE A 38 -5.65 7.10 16.42
C ILE A 38 -5.31 8.59 16.53
N GLN A 39 -4.17 8.89 17.16
CA GLN A 39 -3.61 10.23 17.20
C GLN A 39 -2.80 10.49 15.92
N ILE A 40 -3.09 11.57 15.21
CA ILE A 40 -2.42 12.04 13.99
C ILE A 40 -2.21 13.54 14.14
N ASN A 41 -0.96 14.00 14.23
CA ASN A 41 -0.60 15.41 14.33
C ASN A 41 -1.37 16.14 15.46
N ASN A 42 -1.35 15.57 16.67
CA ASN A 42 -2.10 16.08 17.83
C ASN A 42 -3.63 16.07 17.71
N GLN A 43 -4.21 15.41 16.70
CA GLN A 43 -5.66 15.28 16.53
C GLN A 43 -6.08 13.81 16.48
N LEU A 44 -7.28 13.51 17.01
CA LEU A 44 -7.84 12.17 16.91
C LEU A 44 -8.51 11.98 15.55
N GLY A 45 -8.10 10.97 14.78
CA GLY A 45 -8.66 10.65 13.47
C GLY A 45 -8.53 9.17 13.12
N TYR A 46 -8.81 8.85 11.87
CA TYR A 46 -8.77 7.51 11.30
C TYR A 46 -7.88 7.52 10.06
N VAL A 47 -7.18 6.42 9.82
CA VAL A 47 -6.46 6.20 8.58
C VAL A 47 -7.33 5.37 7.66
N TRP A 48 -7.60 5.91 6.47
CA TRP A 48 -8.28 5.21 5.40
C TRP A 48 -7.29 4.77 4.33
N ILE A 49 -7.49 3.57 3.80
CA ILE A 49 -6.66 2.98 2.75
C ILE A 49 -7.59 2.48 1.64
N SER A 50 -7.31 2.84 0.40
CA SER A 50 -8.06 2.37 -0.77
C SER A 50 -7.11 1.72 -1.77
N VAL A 51 -7.54 0.62 -2.39
CA VAL A 51 -6.81 -0.04 -3.47
C VAL A 51 -7.63 0.04 -4.75
N LYS A 52 -7.03 0.59 -5.82
CA LYS A 52 -7.68 0.75 -7.12
C LYS A 52 -6.64 0.77 -8.22
N ASP A 53 -6.94 0.15 -9.36
CA ASP A 53 -6.08 0.11 -10.55
C ASP A 53 -4.63 -0.32 -10.23
N SER A 54 -4.51 -1.29 -9.32
CA SER A 54 -3.23 -1.82 -8.81
C SER A 54 -2.36 -0.78 -8.10
N LYS A 55 -2.99 0.25 -7.53
CA LYS A 55 -2.36 1.31 -6.74
C LYS A 55 -3.05 1.47 -5.40
N VAL A 56 -2.39 2.14 -4.48
CA VAL A 56 -2.89 2.40 -3.12
C VAL A 56 -3.02 3.90 -2.89
N ALA A 57 -4.04 4.32 -2.17
CA ALA A 57 -4.15 5.65 -1.59
C ALA A 57 -4.31 5.53 -0.06
N ILE A 58 -3.64 6.40 0.69
CA ILE A 58 -3.74 6.49 2.15
C ILE A 58 -4.20 7.91 2.49
N LYS A 59 -5.23 8.04 3.35
CA LYS A 59 -5.79 9.35 3.70
C LYS A 59 -6.26 9.39 5.16
N PRO A 60 -5.81 10.36 5.96
CA PRO A 60 -6.42 10.60 7.27
C PRO A 60 -7.83 11.22 7.11
N ASN A 61 -8.75 10.87 8.00
CA ASN A 61 -10.09 11.45 8.05
C ASN A 61 -10.63 11.47 9.50
N GLU A 62 -11.55 12.39 9.79
CA GLU A 62 -12.20 12.49 11.10
C GLU A 62 -13.42 11.55 11.26
N ASP A 63 -13.99 11.08 10.15
CA ASP A 63 -15.11 10.12 10.10
C ASP A 63 -14.61 8.71 9.69
N ASN A 64 -15.21 7.68 10.29
CA ASN A 64 -14.99 6.28 9.94
C ASN A 64 -16.25 5.60 9.39
N ASN A 65 -17.37 6.31 9.26
CA ASN A 65 -18.62 5.77 8.74
C ASN A 65 -18.69 5.85 7.23
N THR A 66 -18.24 6.96 6.65
CA THR A 66 -18.26 7.21 5.21
C THR A 66 -16.85 7.24 4.66
N SER A 67 -16.58 6.48 3.60
CA SER A 67 -15.30 6.52 2.91
C SER A 67 -15.04 7.93 2.37
N PRO A 68 -13.84 8.51 2.59
CA PRO A 68 -13.50 9.79 2.00
C PRO A 68 -13.32 9.66 0.48
N ILE A 69 -13.50 10.77 -0.23
CA ILE A 69 -13.11 10.83 -1.63
C ILE A 69 -11.58 10.77 -1.71
N PHE A 70 -11.07 9.81 -2.49
CA PHE A 70 -9.66 9.69 -2.84
C PHE A 70 -9.44 10.25 -4.25
N ASP A 71 -8.76 11.39 -4.36
CA ASP A 71 -8.42 11.96 -5.67
C ASP A 71 -7.51 11.00 -6.43
N THR A 72 -7.69 10.92 -7.75
CA THR A 72 -6.91 10.00 -8.61
C THR A 72 -5.41 10.26 -8.53
N GLY A 73 -5.00 11.51 -8.28
CA GLY A 73 -3.59 11.89 -8.07
C GLY A 73 -2.96 11.36 -6.78
N ASN A 74 -3.76 10.89 -5.81
CA ASN A 74 -3.28 10.38 -4.53
C ASN A 74 -2.98 8.88 -4.54
N TYR A 75 -3.27 8.20 -5.66
CA TYR A 75 -2.96 6.77 -5.82
C TYR A 75 -1.51 6.59 -6.27
N PHE A 76 -0.74 5.87 -5.46
CA PHE A 76 0.68 5.57 -5.69
C PHE A 76 0.92 4.07 -5.90
N SER A 77 1.99 3.77 -6.62
CA SER A 77 2.43 2.39 -6.84
C SER A 77 3.11 1.82 -5.59
N VAL A 78 2.97 0.52 -5.40
CA VAL A 78 3.64 -0.22 -4.32
C VAL A 78 4.48 -1.34 -4.92
N THR A 79 5.53 -1.76 -4.20
CA THR A 79 6.41 -2.85 -4.60
C THR A 79 6.32 -3.99 -3.60
N GLY A 80 6.02 -5.19 -4.08
CA GLY A 80 5.83 -6.36 -3.24
C GLY A 80 5.00 -7.43 -3.94
N SER A 81 4.63 -8.47 -3.20
CA SER A 81 3.83 -9.58 -3.73
C SER A 81 3.11 -10.31 -2.60
N GLY A 82 1.96 -10.91 -2.88
CA GLY A 82 1.22 -11.71 -1.91
C GLY A 82 0.50 -10.81 -0.92
N THR A 83 0.94 -10.81 0.33
CA THR A 83 0.36 -9.99 1.41
C THR A 83 1.20 -8.77 1.72
N ASP A 84 2.47 -8.73 1.31
CA ASP A 84 3.44 -7.76 1.80
C ASP A 84 3.91 -6.80 0.71
N TYR A 85 3.71 -5.51 0.97
CA TYR A 85 4.04 -4.43 0.04
C TYR A 85 4.78 -3.30 0.75
N ASN A 86 5.66 -2.65 0.01
CA ASN A 86 6.41 -1.47 0.44
C ASN A 86 5.98 -0.27 -0.40
N PHE A 87 6.02 0.91 0.20
CA PHE A 87 5.79 2.18 -0.49
C PHE A 87 6.81 3.23 -0.09
N SER A 88 7.05 4.16 -1.00
CA SER A 88 7.87 5.35 -0.81
C SER A 88 7.25 6.47 -1.63
N ILE A 89 6.79 7.53 -0.98
CA ILE A 89 6.09 8.66 -1.61
C ILE A 89 6.68 10.00 -1.11
N PRO A 90 6.47 11.09 -1.87
CA PRO A 90 6.87 12.40 -1.40
C PRO A 90 6.05 12.88 -0.19
N ASP A 91 6.62 13.79 0.59
CA ASP A 91 5.90 14.53 1.64
C ASP A 91 5.08 15.70 1.05
N SER A 92 4.40 16.46 1.90
CA SER A 92 3.62 17.64 1.53
C SER A 92 4.44 18.73 0.81
N LYS A 93 5.76 18.73 0.98
CA LYS A 93 6.72 19.65 0.32
C LYS A 93 7.32 19.07 -0.96
N GLN A 94 6.82 17.93 -1.43
CA GLN A 94 7.29 17.22 -2.62
C GLN A 94 8.73 16.68 -2.51
N ASN A 95 9.26 16.49 -1.30
CA ASN A 95 10.55 15.84 -1.11
C ASN A 95 10.40 14.34 -1.39
N PRO A 96 11.10 13.76 -2.38
CA PRO A 96 10.97 12.35 -2.71
C PRO A 96 11.37 11.47 -1.52
N ASP A 97 10.80 10.26 -1.47
CA ASP A 97 11.08 9.24 -0.46
C ASP A 97 10.98 9.71 0.99
N SER A 98 10.06 10.65 1.26
CA SER A 98 9.93 11.29 2.57
C SER A 98 8.82 10.69 3.43
N ILE A 99 7.93 9.89 2.84
CA ILE A 99 7.01 9.02 3.57
C ILE A 99 7.22 7.59 3.08
N VAL A 100 7.67 6.72 3.98
CA VAL A 100 8.07 5.34 3.68
C VAL A 100 7.38 4.39 4.66
N GLY A 101 6.93 3.26 4.15
CA GLY A 101 6.29 2.26 5.00
C GLY A 101 5.95 0.98 4.28
N THR A 102 5.22 0.13 5.00
CA THR A 102 4.74 -1.17 4.53
C THR A 102 3.23 -1.30 4.71
N LEU A 103 2.66 -2.14 3.85
CA LEU A 103 1.28 -2.61 3.91
C LEU A 103 1.32 -4.14 3.95
N THR A 104 0.77 -4.73 5.00
CA THR A 104 0.60 -6.18 5.11
C THR A 104 -0.88 -6.51 5.16
N PHE A 105 -1.41 -7.07 4.08
CA PHE A 105 -2.80 -7.49 3.95
C PHE A 105 -3.02 -8.86 4.61
N SER A 106 -4.21 -9.10 5.14
CA SER A 106 -4.63 -10.44 5.52
C SER A 106 -4.93 -11.30 4.29
N ASP A 107 -4.75 -12.62 4.40
CA ASP A 107 -4.98 -13.56 3.29
C ASP A 107 -6.42 -13.51 2.76
N ASP A 108 -7.38 -13.21 3.64
CA ASP A 108 -8.81 -13.08 3.32
C ASP A 108 -9.23 -11.65 2.94
N ALA A 109 -8.27 -10.72 2.85
CA ALA A 109 -8.46 -9.30 2.61
C ALA A 109 -9.41 -8.59 3.61
N SER A 110 -9.65 -9.15 4.80
CA SER A 110 -10.47 -8.54 5.85
C SER A 110 -9.80 -7.36 6.55
N TYR A 111 -8.47 -7.26 6.54
CA TYR A 111 -7.74 -6.11 7.06
C TYR A 111 -6.40 -5.90 6.36
N VAL A 112 -5.84 -4.70 6.54
CA VAL A 112 -4.48 -4.34 6.16
C VAL A 112 -3.80 -3.67 7.34
N THR A 113 -2.55 -4.03 7.59
CA THR A 113 -1.70 -3.37 8.59
C THR A 113 -0.80 -2.38 7.88
N LEU A 114 -0.92 -1.10 8.24
CA LEU A 114 -0.01 -0.04 7.80
C LEU A 114 1.08 0.16 8.86
N ASN A 115 2.34 0.19 8.42
CA ASN A 115 3.47 0.60 9.25
C ASN A 115 4.27 1.68 8.54
N ILE A 116 4.33 2.88 9.14
CA ILE A 116 5.09 4.02 8.60
C ILE A 116 6.43 4.08 9.32
N THR A 117 7.54 3.97 8.60
CA THR A 117 8.90 4.00 9.17
C THR A 117 9.59 5.34 8.99
N LYS A 118 9.12 6.15 8.04
CA LYS A 118 9.57 7.53 7.80
C LYS A 118 8.38 8.38 7.40
N ASN A 119 8.27 9.59 7.94
CA ASN A 119 7.23 10.55 7.58
C ASN A 119 7.73 11.99 7.80
N GLY A 120 8.08 12.69 6.72
CA GLY A 120 8.52 14.08 6.75
C GLY A 120 7.45 15.08 7.22
N ASP A 121 6.17 14.68 7.16
CA ASP A 121 5.03 15.51 7.56
C ASP A 121 4.59 15.27 9.02
N ASP A 122 5.22 14.33 9.73
CA ASP A 122 4.97 14.03 11.14
C ASP A 122 6.19 14.42 11.99
N PRO A 123 6.32 15.71 12.35
CA PRO A 123 7.44 16.19 13.17
C PRO A 123 7.41 15.63 14.60
N THR A 124 6.26 15.13 15.05
CA THR A 124 6.08 14.55 16.38
C THR A 124 6.46 13.07 16.46
N GLY A 125 6.54 12.40 15.32
CA GLY A 125 6.77 10.96 15.22
C GLY A 125 5.61 10.12 15.76
N GLU A 126 4.41 10.69 15.92
CA GLU A 126 3.24 10.01 16.49
C GLU A 126 2.79 8.81 15.65
N THR A 127 3.06 8.83 14.35
CA THR A 127 2.67 7.79 13.40
C THR A 127 3.78 6.78 13.11
N LEU A 128 5.01 7.06 13.55
CA LEU A 128 6.18 6.27 13.20
C LEU A 128 6.28 4.97 14.00
N ASN A 129 6.65 3.89 13.30
CA ASN A 129 6.91 2.55 13.85
C ASN A 129 5.72 1.98 14.64
N LYS A 130 4.51 2.34 14.23
CA LYS A 130 3.26 1.82 14.77
C LYS A 130 2.55 0.98 13.71
N HIS A 131 1.91 -0.08 14.17
CA HIS A 131 1.08 -0.95 13.34
C HIS A 131 -0.37 -0.49 13.41
N PHE A 132 -0.85 0.15 12.35
CA PHE A 132 -2.24 0.57 12.22
C PHE A 132 -3.03 -0.52 11.49
N VAL A 133 -3.82 -1.28 12.25
CA VAL A 133 -4.73 -2.26 11.68
C VAL A 133 -5.95 -1.53 11.13
N CYS A 134 -6.15 -1.61 9.81
CA CYS A 134 -7.27 -1.03 9.08
C CYS A 134 -8.18 -2.17 8.61
N ASN A 135 -9.40 -2.23 9.12
CA ASN A 135 -10.37 -3.27 8.77
C ASN A 135 -11.11 -2.89 7.49
N ILE A 136 -11.48 -3.89 6.68
CA ILE A 136 -12.24 -3.68 5.46
C ILE A 136 -13.56 -2.95 5.78
N LYS A 137 -13.84 -1.89 5.04
CA LYS A 137 -15.07 -1.14 5.09
C LYS A 137 -15.87 -1.46 3.83
N LYS A 138 -16.94 -2.24 4.01
CA LYS A 138 -17.91 -2.56 2.97
C LYS A 138 -19.01 -1.49 2.90
#